data_AF-A0A1S1HJ43-F1
#
_entry.id   AF-A0A1S1HJ43-F1
#
_cell.length_a   1.000
_cell.length_b   1.000
_cell.length_c   1.000
_cell.angle_alpha   90.00
_cell.angle_beta   90.00
_cell.angle_gamma   90.00
#
_symmetry.space_group_name_H-M   'P 1'
#
loop_
_entity.id
_entity.type
_entity.pdbx_description
1 polymer ?
#
loop_
_entity_poly.entity_id
_entity_poly.type
_entity_poly.pdbx_seq_one_letter_code
_entity_poly.pdbx_strand_id
1 'polypeptide(L)'
;MNLSSSAAGGDHNGDWLPSRAAPLMTPRSPRTIALLLIARITSDRYDALCCVRNLSSGGLKADVRARFVVGERIRIEFRNGDVIAGEVRWTDRRSIGVQFDAAIDVERLLSQSSTSWRRPGGQVPRAPRLPTSCPAELKTNGRIHRVSVVDLSQGGAKLAVTAPVEKDELVTLVVPGLPPQKGVVRWVQDGKVGVAFLESIAFATLAEWLVDPATRYSAADS
;
A
#
# COMPACT_ATOMS: atom_id res chain seq x y z
N MET A 1 58.93 -50.61 -13.21
CA MET A 1 58.01 -51.57 -12.57
C MET A 1 57.04 -50.77 -11.70
N ASN A 2 55.74 -50.92 -11.97
CA ASN A 2 54.52 -50.73 -11.14
C ASN A 2 54.71 -50.56 -9.61
N LEU A 3 53.84 -49.91 -8.81
CA LEU A 3 52.51 -49.26 -8.96
C LEU A 3 52.16 -48.56 -7.61
N SER A 4 51.40 -47.44 -7.67
CA SER A 4 50.33 -47.01 -6.72
C SER A 4 50.67 -46.57 -5.27
N SER A 5 50.03 -45.60 -4.59
CA SER A 5 48.94 -44.62 -4.84
C SER A 5 48.74 -43.74 -3.57
N SER A 6 48.11 -42.56 -3.75
CA SER A 6 47.27 -41.77 -2.78
C SER A 6 47.97 -40.74 -1.89
N ALA A 7 47.87 -39.42 -2.16
CA ALA A 7 46.81 -38.43 -1.79
C ALA A 7 47.09 -37.78 -0.42
N ALA A 8 46.84 -36.50 -0.12
CA ALA A 8 46.35 -35.31 -0.81
C ALA A 8 46.84 -34.09 0.00
N GLY A 9 47.03 -32.95 -0.67
CA GLY A 9 47.43 -31.69 -0.04
C GLY A 9 46.34 -31.12 0.87
N GLY A 10 46.75 -30.67 2.05
CA GLY A 10 45.97 -29.78 2.90
C GLY A 10 46.29 -28.33 2.55
N ASP A 11 45.25 -27.52 2.43
CA ASP A 11 45.16 -26.14 2.90
C ASP A 11 43.73 -25.66 2.66
N HIS A 12 43.09 -25.09 3.69
CA HIS A 12 42.28 -23.85 3.65
C HIS A 12 41.48 -23.64 4.95
N ASN A 13 41.91 -22.60 5.67
CA ASN A 13 41.17 -21.67 6.53
C ASN A 13 39.63 -21.70 6.46
N GLY A 14 38.99 -21.74 7.65
CA GLY A 14 37.79 -20.97 7.97
C GLY A 14 36.45 -21.72 8.02
N ASP A 15 36.23 -22.54 9.05
CA ASP A 15 34.90 -23.10 9.36
C ASP A 15 33.94 -22.02 9.87
N TRP A 16 33.01 -21.58 9.02
CA TRP A 16 31.79 -20.88 9.41
C TRP A 16 30.66 -21.91 9.57
N LEU A 17 30.20 -22.13 10.80
CA LEU A 17 28.99 -22.91 11.09
C LEU A 17 27.79 -21.96 11.28
N PRO A 18 26.70 -22.07 10.50
CA PRO A 18 25.49 -21.29 10.76
C PRO A 18 24.85 -21.73 12.07
N SER A 19 24.50 -20.75 12.92
CA SER A 19 23.74 -20.92 14.15
C SER A 19 22.34 -21.47 13.86
N ARG A 20 22.16 -22.76 14.20
CA ARG A 20 20.92 -23.52 13.99
C ARG A 20 19.93 -23.29 15.13
N ALA A 21 19.04 -22.31 15.02
CA ALA A 21 17.72 -22.33 15.69
C ALA A 21 16.77 -21.22 15.17
N ALA A 22 16.44 -21.22 13.87
CA ALA A 22 15.13 -20.72 13.46
C ALA A 22 14.13 -21.87 13.75
N PRO A 23 13.02 -21.63 14.48
CA PRO A 23 12.02 -22.69 14.68
C PRO A 23 11.56 -23.19 13.32
N LEU A 24 11.62 -24.52 13.14
CA LEU A 24 11.21 -25.21 11.94
C LEU A 24 9.76 -24.80 11.64
N MET A 25 9.57 -23.98 10.60
CA MET A 25 8.26 -23.62 10.10
C MET A 25 7.53 -24.92 9.74
N THR A 26 6.49 -25.24 10.48
CA THR A 26 5.55 -26.31 10.13
C THR A 26 5.10 -26.11 8.67
N PRO A 27 5.03 -27.16 7.84
CA PRO A 27 4.66 -27.03 6.43
C PRO A 27 3.36 -26.23 6.28
N ARG A 28 3.43 -25.13 5.51
CA ARG A 28 2.28 -24.27 5.19
C ARG A 28 1.16 -25.10 4.56
N SER A 29 -0.06 -24.99 5.10
CA SER A 29 -1.27 -25.46 4.42
C SER A 29 -1.34 -24.89 2.99
N PRO A 30 -1.77 -25.69 2.00
CA PRO A 30 -1.59 -25.34 0.59
C PRO A 30 -2.56 -24.27 0.10
N ARG A 31 -2.14 -23.55 -0.96
CA ARG A 31 -2.76 -22.43 -1.71
C ARG A 31 -2.34 -21.02 -1.27
N THR A 32 -1.03 -20.76 -1.33
CA THR A 32 -0.54 -19.38 -1.44
C THR A 32 -0.79 -18.86 -2.86
N ILE A 33 -1.57 -17.79 -3.01
CA ILE A 33 -1.85 -17.18 -4.33
C ILE A 33 -0.98 -15.94 -4.49
N ALA A 34 -0.28 -15.82 -5.62
CA ALA A 34 0.45 -14.61 -5.98
C ALA A 34 -0.54 -13.53 -6.43
N LEU A 35 -0.49 -12.36 -5.79
CA LEU A 35 -1.47 -11.29 -5.98
C LEU A 35 -0.78 -9.94 -6.15
N LEU A 36 -1.53 -8.97 -6.68
CA LEU A 36 -1.19 -7.56 -6.73
C LEU A 36 -2.36 -6.74 -6.20
N LEU A 37 -2.77 -7.01 -4.95
CA LEU A 37 -3.85 -6.27 -4.31
C LEU A 37 -3.28 -5.09 -3.52
N ILE A 38 -3.81 -3.90 -3.78
CA ILE A 38 -3.53 -2.72 -2.95
C ILE A 38 -4.49 -2.72 -1.77
N ALA A 39 -3.93 -2.66 -0.58
CA ALA A 39 -4.66 -2.60 0.69
C ALA A 39 -4.09 -1.46 1.56
N ARG A 40 -4.88 -1.02 2.53
CA ARG A 40 -4.43 -0.12 3.58
C ARG A 40 -3.99 -0.96 4.76
N ILE A 41 -2.84 -0.63 5.35
CA ILE A 41 -2.31 -1.27 6.55
C ILE A 41 -2.18 -0.22 7.65
N THR A 42 -2.72 -0.54 8.83
CA THR A 42 -2.74 0.37 9.99
C THR A 42 -2.15 -0.31 11.22
N SER A 43 -1.42 0.47 12.02
CA SER A 43 -0.98 0.16 13.38
C SER A 43 -1.10 1.41 14.23
N ASP A 44 -0.66 1.35 15.49
CA ASP A 44 -0.58 2.53 16.36
C ASP A 44 0.44 3.57 15.85
N ARG A 45 1.34 3.19 14.93
CA ARG A 45 2.42 4.04 14.41
C ARG A 45 2.22 4.48 12.97
N TYR A 46 1.51 3.68 12.18
CA TYR A 46 1.43 3.87 10.73
C TYR A 46 0.01 3.74 10.21
N ASP A 47 -0.28 4.56 9.20
CA ASP A 47 -1.41 4.44 8.31
C ASP A 47 -0.88 4.51 6.88
N ALA A 48 -0.73 3.36 6.24
CA ALA A 48 0.06 3.20 5.03
C ALA A 48 -0.66 2.37 3.96
N LEU A 49 -0.14 2.42 2.73
CA LEU A 49 -0.51 1.49 1.68
C LEU A 49 0.45 0.31 1.63
N CYS A 50 -0.08 -0.86 1.34
CA CYS A 50 0.70 -2.04 1.03
C CYS A 50 0.20 -2.74 -0.25
N CYS A 51 1.10 -3.46 -0.91
CA CYS A 51 0.79 -4.33 -2.04
C CYS A 51 0.92 -5.80 -1.59
N VAL A 52 -0.20 -6.50 -1.45
CA VAL A 52 -0.23 -7.91 -1.08
C VAL A 52 0.33 -8.72 -2.23
N ARG A 53 1.44 -9.43 -1.97
CA ARG A 53 2.17 -10.28 -2.93
C ARG A 53 1.73 -11.72 -2.87
N ASN A 54 1.40 -12.20 -1.67
CA ASN A 54 0.99 -13.57 -1.44
C ASN A 54 -0.07 -13.60 -0.35
N LEU A 55 -1.12 -14.38 -0.54
CA LEU A 55 -2.18 -14.57 0.45
C LEU A 55 -2.46 -16.05 0.67
N SER A 56 -2.68 -16.43 1.92
CA SER A 56 -3.14 -17.74 2.37
C SER A 56 -4.21 -17.57 3.45
N SER A 57 -4.83 -18.67 3.89
CA SER A 57 -5.84 -18.62 4.97
C SER A 57 -5.26 -18.09 6.28
N GLY A 58 -3.98 -18.33 6.57
CA GLY A 58 -3.34 -17.94 7.82
C GLY A 58 -2.50 -16.67 7.77
N GLY A 59 -2.26 -16.10 6.60
CA GLY A 59 -1.36 -14.94 6.54
C GLY A 59 -1.05 -14.46 5.13
N LEU A 60 -0.24 -13.40 5.07
CA LEU A 60 0.17 -12.80 3.81
C LEU A 60 1.62 -12.33 3.80
N LYS A 61 2.14 -12.15 2.59
CA LYS A 61 3.30 -11.30 2.30
C LYS A 61 2.79 -10.02 1.66
N ALA A 62 3.25 -8.87 2.14
CA ALA A 62 2.96 -7.59 1.51
C ALA A 62 4.22 -6.74 1.38
N ASP A 63 4.29 -6.00 0.28
CA ASP A 63 5.26 -4.93 0.12
C ASP A 63 4.72 -3.64 0.72
N VAL A 64 5.52 -2.98 1.56
CA VAL A 64 5.14 -1.79 2.29
C VAL A 64 6.36 -0.88 2.50
N ARG A 65 6.14 0.44 2.49
CA ARG A 65 7.20 1.42 2.70
C ARG A 65 7.40 1.80 4.16
N ALA A 66 6.33 1.73 4.96
CA ALA A 66 6.39 1.94 6.40
C ALA A 66 7.23 0.85 7.08
N ARG A 67 7.99 1.23 8.11
CA ARG A 67 8.95 0.36 8.81
C ARG A 67 8.30 -0.31 10.03
N PHE A 68 7.45 -1.29 9.78
CA PHE A 68 6.91 -2.15 10.84
C PHE A 68 8.01 -2.99 11.51
N VAL A 69 7.76 -3.43 12.74
CA VAL A 69 8.67 -4.31 13.50
C VAL A 69 8.03 -5.68 13.75
N VAL A 70 8.84 -6.72 13.94
CA VAL A 70 8.35 -8.06 14.31
C VAL A 70 7.60 -7.98 15.66
N GLY A 71 6.46 -8.65 15.75
CA GLY A 71 5.54 -8.61 16.90
C GLY A 71 4.52 -7.47 16.84
N GLU A 72 4.64 -6.54 15.88
CA GLU A 72 3.70 -5.41 15.79
C GLU A 72 2.31 -5.87 15.34
N ARG A 73 1.30 -5.38 16.06
CA ARG A 73 -0.12 -5.63 15.80
C ARG A 73 -0.60 -4.68 14.71
N ILE A 74 -1.21 -5.24 13.68
CA ILE A 74 -1.63 -4.50 12.49
C ILE A 74 -3.03 -4.90 12.06
N ARG A 75 -3.70 -4.02 11.30
CA ARG A 75 -4.94 -4.32 10.57
C ARG A 75 -4.76 -4.03 9.09
N ILE A 76 -5.28 -4.90 8.25
CA ILE A 76 -5.21 -4.80 6.80
C ILE A 76 -6.63 -4.65 6.26
N GLU A 77 -6.93 -3.48 5.71
CA GLU A 77 -8.19 -3.15 5.07
C GLU A 77 -8.06 -3.36 3.56
N PHE A 78 -8.84 -4.31 3.05
CA PHE A 78 -8.94 -4.61 1.63
C PHE A 78 -9.97 -3.70 0.95
N ARG A 79 -9.95 -3.72 -0.38
CA ARG A 79 -10.77 -2.86 -1.24
C ARG A 79 -12.28 -3.01 -1.04
N ASN A 80 -12.72 -4.18 -0.60
CA ASN A 80 -14.11 -4.51 -0.30
C ASN A 80 -14.54 -4.06 1.11
N GLY A 81 -13.65 -3.42 1.88
CA GLY A 81 -13.89 -3.01 3.26
C GLY A 81 -13.62 -4.10 4.29
N ASP A 82 -13.22 -5.31 3.87
CA ASP A 82 -12.84 -6.35 4.82
C ASP A 82 -11.56 -5.92 5.56
N VAL A 83 -11.61 -6.04 6.88
CA VAL A 83 -10.48 -5.73 7.76
C VAL A 83 -10.02 -7.03 8.43
N ILE A 84 -8.74 -7.34 8.25
CA ILE A 84 -8.11 -8.54 8.80
C ILE A 84 -7.04 -8.11 9.81
N ALA A 85 -7.15 -8.61 11.03
CA ALA A 85 -6.19 -8.36 12.09
C ALA A 85 -5.08 -9.42 12.10
N GLY A 86 -3.87 -9.01 12.47
CA GLY A 86 -2.73 -9.91 12.55
C GLY A 86 -1.51 -9.29 13.19
N GLU A 87 -0.41 -10.04 13.10
CA GLU A 87 0.89 -9.70 13.64
C GLU A 87 1.98 -9.80 12.58
N VAL A 88 2.90 -8.85 12.56
CA VAL A 88 4.11 -8.94 11.75
C VAL A 88 5.04 -10.01 12.31
N ARG A 89 5.31 -11.06 11.53
CA ARG A 89 6.17 -12.19 11.94
C ARG A 89 7.59 -12.11 11.42
N TRP A 90 7.79 -11.40 10.31
CA TRP A 90 9.11 -11.12 9.77
C TRP A 90 9.07 -9.84 8.92
N THR A 91 10.23 -9.22 8.77
CA THR A 91 10.43 -8.02 7.96
C THR A 91 11.66 -8.21 7.08
N ASP A 92 11.60 -7.79 5.82
CA ASP A 92 12.74 -7.78 4.90
C ASP A 92 12.67 -6.54 4.01
N ARG A 93 13.56 -5.56 4.23
CA ARG A 93 13.71 -4.28 3.49
C ARG A 93 12.40 -3.52 3.19
N ARG A 94 11.60 -4.02 2.25
CA ARG A 94 10.33 -3.45 1.76
C ARG A 94 9.15 -4.43 1.81
N SER A 95 9.33 -5.61 2.39
CA SER A 95 8.29 -6.61 2.55
C SER A 95 8.12 -6.99 4.02
N ILE A 96 6.91 -7.37 4.37
CA ILE A 96 6.58 -7.96 5.66
C ILE A 96 5.82 -9.27 5.46
N GLY A 97 5.98 -10.18 6.41
CA GLY A 97 5.11 -11.32 6.59
C GLY A 97 4.18 -11.09 7.75
N VAL A 98 2.89 -11.30 7.51
CA VAL A 98 1.84 -11.16 8.51
C VAL A 98 1.20 -12.51 8.76
N GLN A 99 1.07 -12.86 10.03
CA GLN A 99 0.21 -13.95 10.49
C GLN A 99 -1.12 -13.36 10.94
N PHE A 100 -2.23 -13.89 10.43
CA PHE A 100 -3.56 -13.47 10.85
C PHE A 100 -3.93 -14.08 12.20
N ASP A 101 -4.79 -13.37 12.92
CA ASP A 101 -5.33 -13.84 14.21
C ASP A 101 -6.28 -15.02 14.05
N ALA A 102 -7.01 -15.04 12.93
CA ALA A 102 -7.94 -16.10 12.57
C ALA A 102 -7.76 -16.48 11.10
N ALA A 103 -8.06 -17.73 10.79
CA ALA A 103 -8.05 -18.21 9.41
C ALA A 103 -9.14 -17.49 8.59
N ILE A 104 -8.82 -17.14 7.36
CA ILE A 104 -9.72 -16.44 6.45
C ILE A 104 -10.17 -17.33 5.29
N ASP A 105 -11.34 -17.05 4.74
CA ASP A 105 -11.76 -17.56 3.44
C ASP A 105 -11.12 -16.73 2.33
N VAL A 106 -10.04 -17.27 1.76
CA VAL A 106 -9.26 -16.62 0.71
C VAL A 106 -10.09 -16.43 -0.56
N GLU A 107 -10.90 -17.41 -0.95
CA GLU A 107 -11.68 -17.35 -2.19
C GLU A 107 -12.77 -16.28 -2.10
N ARG A 108 -13.44 -16.16 -0.94
CA ARG A 108 -14.38 -15.07 -0.67
C ARG A 108 -13.70 -13.70 -0.74
N LEU A 109 -12.56 -13.54 -0.08
CA LEU A 109 -11.84 -12.27 -0.08
C LEU A 109 -11.39 -11.87 -1.48
N LEU A 110 -10.91 -12.83 -2.28
CA LEU A 110 -10.46 -12.58 -3.65
C LEU A 110 -11.60 -12.28 -4.60
N SER A 111 -12.70 -13.04 -4.56
CA SER A 111 -13.87 -12.79 -5.42
C SER A 111 -14.48 -11.41 -5.20
N GLN A 112 -14.42 -10.88 -3.97
CA GLN A 112 -14.91 -9.55 -3.63
C GLN A 112 -13.90 -8.42 -3.93
N SER A 113 -12.60 -8.74 -4.00
CA SER A 113 -11.54 -7.78 -4.34
C SER A 113 -11.18 -7.75 -5.82
N SER A 114 -11.45 -8.83 -6.56
CA SER A 114 -11.32 -8.93 -8.01
C SER A 114 -12.57 -8.35 -8.70
N THR A 115 -12.41 -7.20 -9.35
CA THR A 115 -13.47 -6.57 -10.17
C THR A 115 -13.75 -7.31 -11.49
N SER A 116 -13.73 -8.66 -11.53
CA SER A 116 -14.11 -9.40 -12.74
C SER A 116 -15.58 -9.85 -12.78
N TRP A 117 -16.32 -9.82 -11.66
CA TRP A 117 -17.78 -10.01 -11.68
C TRP A 117 -18.53 -8.68 -11.56
N ARG A 118 -18.87 -8.10 -12.72
CA ARG A 118 -19.84 -7.00 -12.81
C ARG A 118 -21.22 -7.52 -12.39
N ARG A 119 -21.65 -7.22 -11.16
CA ARG A 119 -23.10 -7.14 -10.89
C ARG A 119 -23.64 -5.92 -11.66
N PRO A 120 -24.71 -6.03 -12.45
CA PRO A 120 -25.41 -4.84 -12.94
C PRO A 120 -25.82 -3.98 -11.74
N GLY A 121 -25.31 -2.75 -11.65
CA GLY A 121 -25.54 -1.85 -10.51
C GLY A 121 -24.54 -1.95 -9.34
N GLY A 122 -23.51 -2.79 -9.42
CA GLY A 122 -22.46 -2.87 -8.39
C GLY A 122 -21.52 -1.66 -8.42
N GLN A 123 -21.29 -1.01 -7.28
CA GLN A 123 -20.27 0.04 -7.15
C GLN A 123 -18.88 -0.54 -7.47
N VAL A 124 -18.14 0.10 -8.38
CA VAL A 124 -16.73 -0.26 -8.64
C VAL A 124 -15.95 -0.11 -7.32
N PRO A 125 -15.27 -1.17 -6.83
CA PRO A 125 -14.43 -1.07 -5.65
C PRO A 125 -13.37 0.02 -5.84
N ARG A 126 -13.39 1.06 -5.01
CA ARG A 126 -12.47 2.21 -5.10
C ARG A 126 -11.12 1.84 -4.48
N ALA A 127 -10.02 2.43 -4.93
CA ALA A 127 -8.75 2.26 -4.22
C ALA A 127 -8.88 2.76 -2.76
N PRO A 128 -8.15 2.18 -1.79
CA PRO A 128 -8.18 2.65 -0.40
C PRO A 128 -7.95 4.16 -0.33
N ARG A 129 -8.80 4.85 0.44
CA ARG A 129 -8.70 6.30 0.68
C ARG A 129 -8.05 6.52 2.03
N LEU A 130 -6.93 7.22 2.01
CA LEU A 130 -6.17 7.52 3.22
C LEU A 130 -6.49 8.93 3.70
N PRO A 131 -6.87 9.09 4.98
CA PRO A 131 -6.96 10.40 5.59
C PRO A 131 -5.60 11.09 5.51
N THR A 132 -5.55 12.30 4.96
CA THR A 132 -4.28 13.04 4.83
C THR A 132 -4.30 14.33 5.62
N SER A 133 -5.38 15.12 5.51
CA SER A 133 -5.52 16.44 6.15
C SER A 133 -4.30 17.35 5.95
N CYS A 134 -4.03 17.71 4.69
CA CYS A 134 -2.91 18.59 4.34
C CYS A 134 -3.33 19.73 3.39
N PRO A 135 -2.61 20.87 3.37
CA PRO A 135 -2.83 21.91 2.37
C PRO A 135 -2.45 21.44 0.97
N ALA A 136 -3.10 22.00 -0.04
CA ALA A 136 -2.81 21.78 -1.46
C ALA A 136 -3.25 22.98 -2.30
N GLU A 137 -2.85 23.00 -3.56
CA GLU A 137 -3.35 23.94 -4.56
C GLU A 137 -4.21 23.23 -5.59
N LEU A 138 -5.38 23.78 -5.88
CA LEU A 138 -6.23 23.36 -6.97
C LEU A 138 -6.17 24.40 -8.08
N LYS A 139 -5.53 24.05 -9.20
CA LYS A 139 -5.44 24.90 -10.38
C LYS A 139 -6.64 24.60 -11.28
N THR A 140 -7.46 25.62 -11.51
CA THR A 140 -8.61 25.60 -12.44
C THR A 140 -8.37 26.63 -13.56
N ASN A 141 -9.29 26.81 -14.51
CA ASN A 141 -9.11 27.61 -15.72
C ASN A 141 -8.53 29.04 -15.47
N GLY A 142 -7.21 29.16 -15.41
CA GLY A 142 -6.47 30.39 -15.08
C GLY A 142 -6.45 30.80 -13.60
N ARG A 143 -6.97 30.00 -12.66
CA ARG A 143 -7.05 30.34 -11.23
C ARG A 143 -6.36 29.30 -10.36
N ILE A 144 -5.81 29.74 -9.24
CA ILE A 144 -5.21 28.87 -8.21
C ILE A 144 -6.00 29.05 -6.93
N HIS A 145 -6.56 27.96 -6.41
CA HIS A 145 -7.29 27.94 -5.15
C HIS A 145 -6.47 27.20 -4.11
N ARG A 146 -6.31 27.78 -2.92
CA ARG A 146 -5.78 27.05 -1.76
C ARG A 146 -6.89 26.17 -1.20
N VAL A 147 -6.61 24.89 -1.04
CA VAL A 147 -7.58 23.86 -0.62
C VAL A 147 -6.95 22.98 0.45
N SER A 148 -7.77 22.16 1.11
CA SER A 148 -7.27 21.11 2.01
C SER A 148 -7.65 19.74 1.49
N VAL A 149 -6.69 18.84 1.39
CA VAL A 149 -6.92 17.42 1.06
C VAL A 149 -7.50 16.73 2.30
N VAL A 150 -8.75 16.27 2.20
CA VAL A 150 -9.42 15.51 3.26
C VAL A 150 -8.95 14.06 3.24
N ASP A 151 -9.08 13.42 2.07
CA ASP A 151 -8.60 12.06 1.84
C ASP A 151 -8.02 11.92 0.43
N LEU A 152 -7.09 10.99 0.26
CA LEU A 152 -6.38 10.72 -0.99
C LEU A 152 -6.37 9.22 -1.29
N SER A 153 -6.52 8.87 -2.56
CA SER A 153 -6.33 7.52 -3.08
C SER A 153 -5.48 7.59 -4.35
N GLN A 154 -5.05 6.45 -4.88
CA GLN A 154 -4.34 6.44 -6.17
C GLN A 154 -5.17 7.05 -7.31
N GLY A 155 -6.50 6.94 -7.28
CA GLY A 155 -7.37 7.37 -8.37
C GLY A 155 -8.08 8.71 -8.15
N GLY A 156 -7.85 9.39 -7.03
CA GLY A 156 -8.53 10.65 -6.77
C GLY A 156 -8.41 11.15 -5.34
N ALA A 157 -8.89 12.36 -5.12
CA ALA A 157 -8.86 13.06 -3.84
C ALA A 157 -10.25 13.58 -3.46
N LYS A 158 -10.48 13.74 -2.16
CA LYS A 158 -11.53 14.58 -1.61
C LYS A 158 -10.88 15.85 -1.07
N LEU A 159 -11.40 17.01 -1.47
CA LEU A 159 -10.88 18.31 -1.08
C LEU A 159 -11.95 19.09 -0.32
N ALA A 160 -11.54 19.85 0.69
CA ALA A 160 -12.33 20.95 1.26
C ALA A 160 -11.92 22.23 0.53
N VAL A 161 -12.92 22.98 0.07
CA VAL A 161 -12.77 24.18 -0.76
C VAL A 161 -13.67 25.29 -0.23
N THR A 162 -13.20 26.53 -0.31
CA THR A 162 -14.00 27.73 0.01
C THR A 162 -14.34 28.53 -1.24
N ALA A 163 -13.64 28.28 -2.35
CA ALA A 163 -13.87 28.91 -3.63
C ALA A 163 -14.85 28.10 -4.50
N PRO A 164 -15.58 28.76 -5.43
CA PRO A 164 -16.45 28.06 -6.37
C PRO A 164 -15.62 27.21 -7.33
N VAL A 165 -15.97 25.92 -7.40
CA VAL A 165 -15.42 24.93 -8.32
C VAL A 165 -16.62 24.19 -8.93
N GLU A 166 -16.60 23.94 -10.23
CA GLU A 166 -17.75 23.37 -10.94
C GLU A 166 -17.62 21.87 -11.15
N LYS A 167 -18.76 21.17 -11.19
CA LYS A 167 -18.78 19.76 -11.58
C LYS A 167 -18.30 19.62 -13.02
N ASP A 168 -17.55 18.55 -13.30
CA ASP A 168 -16.96 18.21 -14.59
C ASP A 168 -15.86 19.16 -15.08
N GLU A 169 -15.45 20.11 -14.25
CA GLU A 169 -14.30 20.98 -14.50
C GLU A 169 -12.98 20.19 -14.50
N LEU A 170 -12.12 20.48 -15.49
CA LEU A 170 -10.75 19.97 -15.55
C LEU A 170 -9.85 20.75 -14.60
N VAL A 171 -9.11 20.02 -13.77
CA VAL A 171 -8.30 20.60 -12.71
C VAL A 171 -6.91 19.97 -12.66
N THR A 172 -5.95 20.71 -12.12
CA THR A 172 -4.66 20.14 -11.68
C THR A 172 -4.52 20.33 -10.18
N LEU A 173 -4.45 19.24 -9.44
CA LEU A 173 -4.20 19.23 -8.01
C LEU A 173 -2.69 19.14 -7.75
N VAL A 174 -2.15 20.10 -7.01
CA VAL A 174 -0.76 20.10 -6.54
C VAL A 174 -0.78 19.84 -5.04
N VAL A 175 -0.29 18.67 -4.63
CA VAL A 175 -0.13 18.30 -3.23
C VAL A 175 1.37 18.30 -2.94
N PRO A 176 1.84 18.97 -1.86
CA PRO A 176 3.24 18.93 -1.47
C PRO A 176 3.82 17.52 -1.43
N GLY A 177 5.00 17.33 -2.03
CA GLY A 177 5.67 16.02 -2.09
C GLY A 177 5.11 15.02 -3.11
N LEU A 178 4.08 15.37 -3.88
CA LEU A 178 3.54 14.54 -4.96
C LEU A 178 3.66 15.25 -6.33
N PRO A 179 3.83 14.48 -7.43
CA PRO A 179 3.69 15.06 -8.77
C PRO A 179 2.30 15.67 -8.97
N PRO A 180 2.17 16.78 -9.71
CA PRO A 180 0.87 17.37 -10.03
C PRO A 180 -0.09 16.35 -10.68
N GLN A 181 -1.32 16.28 -10.18
CA GLN A 181 -2.33 15.33 -10.64
C GLN A 181 -3.41 16.03 -11.46
N LYS A 182 -3.47 15.74 -12.76
CA LYS A 182 -4.60 16.16 -13.59
C LYS A 182 -5.83 15.34 -13.24
N GLY A 183 -6.98 15.98 -13.16
CA GLY A 183 -8.21 15.32 -12.80
C GLY A 183 -9.43 16.07 -13.28
N VAL A 184 -10.58 15.50 -12.95
CA VAL A 184 -11.87 16.10 -13.22
C VAL A 184 -12.71 16.08 -11.96
N VAL A 185 -13.39 17.19 -11.69
CA VAL A 185 -14.34 17.29 -10.60
C VAL A 185 -15.55 16.40 -10.92
N ARG A 186 -15.89 15.49 -10.02
CA ARG A 186 -16.99 14.53 -10.19
C ARG A 186 -18.23 14.90 -9.41
N TRP A 187 -18.03 15.58 -8.29
CA TRP A 187 -19.11 16.06 -7.44
C TRP A 187 -18.62 17.26 -6.64
N VAL A 188 -19.57 18.12 -6.29
CA VAL A 188 -19.42 19.29 -5.43
C VAL A 188 -20.56 19.21 -4.42
N GLN A 189 -20.25 19.26 -3.13
CA GLN A 189 -21.24 19.14 -2.07
C GLN A 189 -20.68 19.75 -0.78
N ASP A 190 -21.42 20.67 -0.15
CA ASP A 190 -21.14 21.20 1.19
C ASP A 190 -19.69 21.66 1.41
N GLY A 191 -19.18 22.51 0.50
CA GLY A 191 -17.80 23.02 0.56
C GLY A 191 -16.74 21.94 0.33
N LYS A 192 -17.12 20.78 -0.19
CA LYS A 192 -16.22 19.69 -0.57
C LYS A 192 -16.36 19.35 -2.04
N VAL A 193 -15.26 18.90 -2.63
CA VAL A 193 -15.25 18.40 -3.99
C VAL A 193 -14.53 17.06 -4.07
N GLY A 194 -15.00 16.21 -4.97
CA GLY A 194 -14.32 14.98 -5.33
C GLY A 194 -13.66 15.11 -6.69
N VAL A 195 -12.35 14.94 -6.74
CA VAL A 195 -11.58 14.93 -7.97
C VAL A 195 -11.21 13.49 -8.31
N ALA A 196 -11.57 13.03 -9.51
CA ALA A 196 -11.05 11.79 -10.07
C ALA A 196 -9.83 12.13 -10.92
N PHE A 197 -8.71 11.45 -10.72
CA PHE A 197 -7.51 11.69 -11.52
C PHE A 197 -7.64 11.05 -12.90
N LEU A 198 -7.09 11.72 -13.91
CA LEU A 198 -7.02 11.18 -15.27
C LEU A 198 -6.07 9.98 -15.34
N GLU A 199 -4.98 10.05 -14.58
CA GLU A 199 -4.02 8.98 -14.38
C GLU A 199 -3.90 8.69 -12.89
N SER A 200 -3.75 7.41 -12.54
CA SER A 200 -3.59 7.04 -11.12
C SER A 200 -2.19 7.36 -10.63
N ILE A 201 -2.07 7.88 -9.41
CA ILE A 201 -0.78 8.00 -8.73
C ILE A 201 -0.17 6.59 -8.61
N ALA A 202 1.08 6.45 -9.06
CA ALA A 202 1.81 5.20 -8.93
C ALA A 202 1.88 4.75 -7.46
N PHE A 203 1.68 3.45 -7.22
CA PHE A 203 1.67 2.89 -5.86
C PHE A 203 2.94 3.27 -5.08
N ALA A 204 4.10 3.14 -5.72
CA ALA A 204 5.39 3.46 -5.10
C ALA A 204 5.46 4.92 -4.64
N THR A 205 5.03 5.86 -5.48
CA THR A 205 5.02 7.29 -5.19
C THR A 205 4.09 7.62 -4.03
N LEU A 206 2.85 7.14 -4.07
CA LEU A 206 1.89 7.40 -2.99
C LEU A 206 2.34 6.74 -1.68
N ALA A 207 2.84 5.50 -1.74
CA ALA A 207 3.33 4.78 -0.57
C ALA A 207 4.57 5.43 0.07
N GLU A 208 5.46 6.03 -0.73
CA GLU A 208 6.59 6.82 -0.22
C GLU A 208 6.10 8.08 0.49
N TRP A 209 5.24 8.86 -0.16
CA TRP A 209 4.71 10.10 0.40
C TRP A 209 3.92 9.91 1.71
N LEU A 210 3.25 8.77 1.87
CA LEU A 210 2.51 8.46 3.10
C LEU A 210 3.40 8.25 4.32
N VAL A 211 4.64 7.79 4.12
CA VAL A 211 5.58 7.44 5.20
C VAL A 211 6.29 8.66 5.76
N ASP A 212 6.32 9.77 5.03
CA ASP A 212 6.96 11.01 5.45
C ASP A 212 5.92 12.15 5.61
N PRO A 213 5.31 12.31 6.81
CA PRO A 213 4.37 13.38 7.06
C PRO A 213 4.95 14.79 6.87
N ALA A 214 6.27 14.99 6.96
CA ALA A 214 6.89 16.30 6.76
C ALA A 214 6.69 16.81 5.33
N THR A 215 6.65 15.90 4.34
CA THR A 215 6.35 16.24 2.95
C THR A 215 4.93 16.77 2.74
N ARG A 216 4.00 16.54 3.68
CA ARG A 216 2.62 17.05 3.60
C ARG A 216 2.51 18.53 3.92
N TYR A 217 3.52 19.09 4.60
CA TYR A 217 3.54 20.48 5.07
C TYR A 217 4.73 21.29 4.55
N SER A 218 5.63 20.68 3.78
CA SER A 218 6.62 21.44 3.02
C SER A 218 5.87 22.41 2.10
N ALA A 219 6.20 23.70 2.15
CA ALA A 219 5.61 24.66 1.23
C ALA A 219 5.77 24.12 -0.20
N ALA A 220 4.72 24.23 -1.01
CA ALA A 220 4.85 23.98 -2.44
C ALA A 220 5.75 25.11 -2.97
N ASP A 221 7.05 24.89 -2.95
CA ASP A 221 8.02 25.85 -3.49
C ASP A 221 7.83 25.90 -5.01
N SER A 222 7.04 26.92 -5.39
CA SER A 222 7.00 27.71 -6.64
C SER A 222 7.23 27.00 -7.98
#